data_AF-K2GCE7-F1
#
_entry.id   AF-K2GCE7-F1
#
_cell.length_a   1.000
_cell.length_b   1.000
_cell.length_c   1.000
_cell.angle_alpha   90.00
_cell.angle_beta   90.00
_cell.angle_gamma   90.00
#
_symmetry.space_group_name_H-M   'P 1'
#
loop_
_entity.id
_entity.type
_entity.pdbx_description
1 polymer ?
#
loop_
_entity_poly.entity_id
_entity_poly.type
_entity_poly.pdbx_seq_one_letter_code
_entity_poly.pdbx_strand_id
1 'polypeptide(L)' 'KRKNKSTIFIKWLKFAIGWAVVSLFFISATPVYPGGFLDPDREQVSIWMSSLFLIISLILIVIWQVKEKRISK' A
#
# COMPACT_ATOMS: atom_id res chain seq x y z
N LYS A 1 -27.98 5.62 4.99
CA LYS A 1 -26.64 6.26 4.86
C LYS A 1 -25.44 5.29 5.10
N ARG A 2 -25.58 3.96 4.93
CA ARG A 2 -24.50 2.95 5.20
C ARG A 2 -23.87 2.32 3.95
N LYS A 3 -24.49 2.40 2.77
CA LYS A 3 -24.01 1.68 1.55
C LYS A 3 -22.65 2.16 1.04
N ASN A 4 -22.22 3.39 1.36
CA ASN A 4 -21.04 4.01 0.78
C ASN A 4 -19.71 3.59 1.44
N LYS A 5 -19.73 3.20 2.72
CA LYS A 5 -18.51 2.78 3.43
C LYS A 5 -17.95 1.46 2.87
N SER A 6 -18.85 0.54 2.52
CA SER A 6 -18.49 -0.76 1.95
C SER A 6 -17.73 -0.61 0.64
N THR A 7 -18.09 0.36 -0.20
CA THR A 7 -17.45 0.60 -1.50
C THR A 7 -16.01 1.09 -1.36
N ILE A 8 -15.76 2.03 -0.42
CA ILE A 8 -14.41 2.55 -0.17
C ILE A 8 -13.53 1.46 0.45
N PHE A 9 -14.07 0.70 1.41
CA PHE A 9 -13.35 -0.41 2.03
C PHE A 9 -12.98 -1.49 1.00
N ILE A 10 -13.89 -1.87 0.09
CA ILE A 10 -13.60 -2.85 -0.97
C ILE A 10 -12.53 -2.33 -1.93
N LYS A 11 -12.57 -1.05 -2.33
CA LYS A 11 -11.52 -0.45 -3.17
C LYS A 11 -10.16 -0.46 -2.48
N TRP A 12 -10.14 -0.11 -1.19
CA TRP A 12 -8.95 -0.17 -0.37
C TRP A 12 -8.42 -1.61 -0.23
N LEU A 13 -9.32 -2.58 0.00
CA LEU A 13 -8.96 -3.99 0.17
C LEU A 13 -8.35 -4.56 -1.11
N LYS A 14 -8.89 -4.23 -2.28
CA LYS A 14 -8.29 -4.63 -3.58
C LYS A 14 -6.89 -4.04 -3.75
N PHE A 15 -6.68 -2.78 -3.33
CA PHE A 15 -5.36 -2.16 -3.32
C PHE A 15 -4.42 -2.88 -2.36
N ALA A 16 -4.86 -3.17 -1.13
CA ALA A 16 -4.05 -3.87 -0.13
C ALA A 16 -3.62 -5.27 -0.60
N ILE A 17 -4.51 -6.03 -1.24
CA ILE A 17 -4.18 -7.33 -1.83
C ILE A 17 -3.13 -7.17 -2.95
N GLY A 18 -3.31 -6.20 -3.85
CA GLY A 18 -2.33 -5.93 -4.90
C GLY A 18 -0.97 -5.52 -4.34
N TRP A 19 -0.96 -4.67 -3.30
CA TRP A 19 0.26 -4.23 -2.64
C TRP A 19 0.97 -5.37 -1.91
N ALA A 20 0.24 -6.29 -1.29
CA ALA A 20 0.83 -7.46 -0.64
C ALA A 20 1.60 -8.33 -1.65
N VAL A 21 1.05 -8.54 -2.85
CA VAL A 21 1.73 -9.28 -3.92
C VAL A 21 2.98 -8.54 -4.41
N VAL A 22 2.89 -7.22 -4.61
CA VAL A 22 4.05 -6.40 -5.00
C VAL A 22 5.14 -6.45 -3.93
N SER A 23 4.77 -6.26 -2.66
CA SER A 23 5.71 -6.32 -1.53
C SER A 23 6.40 -7.68 -1.47
N LEU A 24 5.64 -8.77 -1.59
CA LEU A 24 6.19 -10.13 -1.60
C LEU A 24 7.18 -10.33 -2.76
N PHE A 25 6.84 -9.84 -3.95
CA PHE A 25 7.71 -9.91 -5.12
C PHE A 25 9.04 -9.20 -4.86
N PHE A 26 9.01 -7.95 -4.38
CA PHE A 26 10.22 -7.19 -4.08
C PHE A 26 11.06 -7.82 -2.97
N ILE A 27 10.44 -8.29 -1.88
CA ILE A 27 11.14 -8.97 -0.78
C ILE A 27 11.79 -10.28 -1.25
N SER A 28 11.12 -11.02 -2.15
CA SER A 28 11.67 -12.26 -2.71
C SER A 28 12.80 -12.02 -3.71
N ALA A 29 12.74 -10.92 -4.45
CA ALA A 29 13.74 -10.52 -5.42
C ALA A 29 15.01 -9.93 -4.76
N THR A 30 14.93 -9.43 -3.52
CA THR A 30 16.13 -9.01 -2.79
C THR A 30 16.94 -10.22 -2.32
N PRO A 31 18.26 -10.26 -2.57
CA PRO A 31 19.12 -11.34 -2.09
C PRO A 31 19.19 -11.38 -0.55
N VAL A 32 19.40 -12.57 0.02
CA VAL A 32 19.51 -12.80 1.49
C VAL A 32 20.83 -12.27 2.05
N TYR A 33 21.86 -12.17 1.19
CA TYR A 33 23.21 -11.76 1.56
C TYR A 33 23.57 -10.48 0.82
N PRO A 34 23.80 -9.35 1.53
CA PRO A 34 24.38 -8.18 0.90
C PRO A 34 25.84 -8.51 0.54
N GLY A 35 26.14 -8.48 -0.76
CA GLY A 35 27.50 -8.69 -1.27
C GLY A 35 28.37 -7.43 -1.18
N GLY A 36 27.77 -6.28 -0.84
CA GLY A 36 28.47 -5.01 -0.64
C GLY A 36 27.72 -4.03 0.26
N PHE A 37 28.44 -2.98 0.67
CA PHE A 37 28.00 -1.91 1.59
C PHE A 37 26.75 -1.12 1.12
N LEU A 38 26.29 -1.33 -0.12
CA LEU A 38 25.15 -0.67 -0.75
C LEU A 38 24.03 -1.63 -1.17
N ASP A 39 24.14 -2.93 -0.88
CA ASP A 39 23.09 -3.86 -1.23
C ASP A 39 21.93 -3.73 -0.23
N PRO A 40 20.70 -3.48 -0.73
CA PRO A 40 19.55 -3.24 0.14
C PRO A 40 19.21 -4.51 0.90
N ASP A 41 19.32 -4.42 2.23
CA ASP A 41 18.95 -5.50 3.12
C ASP A 41 17.44 -5.77 3.06
N ARG A 42 17.06 -7.04 3.18
CA ARG A 42 15.65 -7.48 3.10
C ARG A 42 14.79 -6.81 4.15
N GLU A 43 15.34 -6.62 5.36
CA GLU A 43 14.65 -5.92 6.44
C GLU A 43 14.38 -4.48 6.06
N GLN A 44 15.38 -3.81 5.48
CA GLN A 44 15.25 -2.43 5.03
C GLN A 44 14.17 -2.31 3.94
N VAL A 45 14.18 -3.18 2.92
CA VAL A 45 13.15 -3.20 1.86
C VAL A 45 11.75 -3.45 2.42
N SER A 46 11.62 -4.33 3.42
CA SER A 46 10.35 -4.58 4.11
C SER A 46 9.83 -3.33 4.83
N ILE A 47 10.72 -2.58 5.49
CA ILE A 47 10.38 -1.31 6.16
C ILE A 47 9.92 -0.27 5.14
N TRP A 48 10.65 -0.10 4.03
CA TRP A 48 10.25 0.81 2.96
C TRP A 48 8.89 0.45 2.38
N MET A 49 8.65 -0.84 2.09
CA MET A 49 7.37 -1.31 1.53
C MET A 49 6.21 -1.11 2.49
N SER A 50 6.44 -1.30 3.80
CA SER A 50 5.43 -1.07 4.84
C SER A 50 5.12 0.42 5.03
N SER A 51 6.15 1.27 5.00
CA SER A 51 5.98 2.72 5.11
C SER A 51 5.24 3.31 3.90
N LEU A 52 5.63 2.90 2.69
CA LEU A 52 4.96 3.29 1.45
C LEU A 52 3.51 2.83 1.42
N PHE A 53 3.23 1.60 1.90
CA PHE A 53 1.86 1.11 2.03
C PHE A 53 1.00 2.04 2.87
N LEU A 54 1.48 2.46 4.04
CA LEU A 54 0.74 3.34 4.94
C LEU A 54 0.46 4.71 4.32
N ILE A 55 1.47 5.33 3.71
CA ILE A 55 1.34 6.66 3.09
C ILE A 55 0.32 6.62 1.94
N ILE A 56 0.46 5.66 1.03
CA ILE A 56 -0.41 5.54 -0.14
C ILE A 56 -1.84 5.17 0.28
N SER A 57 -1.97 4.28 1.27
CA SER A 57 -3.25 3.91 1.90
C SER A 57 -3.98 5.14 2.43
N LEU A 58 -3.29 6.00 3.20
CA LEU A 58 -3.88 7.22 3.75
C LEU A 58 -4.34 8.17 2.66
N ILE A 59 -3.49 8.42 1.67
CA ILE A 59 -3.76 9.32 0.54
C ILE A 59 -5.01 8.83 -0.23
N LEU A 60 -5.07 7.55 -0.56
CA LEU A 60 -6.21 6.95 -1.28
C LEU A 60 -7.51 7.10 -0.49
N ILE A 61 -7.49 6.86 0.82
CA ILE A 61 -8.66 7.02 1.68
C ILE A 61 -9.12 8.48 1.66
N VAL A 62 -8.21 9.45 1.82
CA VAL A 62 -8.55 10.88 1.79
C VAL A 62 -9.13 11.29 0.43
N ILE A 63 -8.52 10.87 -0.68
CA ILE A 63 -9.01 11.17 -2.04
C ILE A 63 -10.41 10.62 -2.25
N TRP A 64 -10.68 9.37 -1.85
CA TRP A 64 -12.00 8.77 -1.99
C TRP A 64 -13.04 9.46 -1.11
N GLN A 65 -12.69 9.84 0.13
CA GLN A 65 -13.58 10.60 1.00
C GLN A 65 -13.94 11.97 0.39
N VAL A 66 -12.96 12.70 -0.15
CA VAL A 66 -13.18 14.01 -0.79
C VAL A 66 -14.03 13.86 -2.05
N LYS A 67 -13.75 12.86 -2.88
CA LYS A 67 -14.49 12.59 -4.12
C LYS A 67 -15.95 12.22 -3.84
N GLU A 68 -16.20 11.39 -2.83
CA GLU A 68 -17.56 11.01 -2.41
C GLU A 68 -18.36 12.24 -1.92
N LYS A 69 -17.72 13.15 -1.17
CA LYS A 69 -18.35 14.39 -0.71
C LYS A 69 -18.67 15.37 -1.84
N ARG A 70 -17.85 15.42 -2.88
CA ARG A 70 -18.06 16.29 -4.06
C ARG A 70 -19.22 15.81 -4.94
N ILE A 71 -19.44 14.50 -5.05
CA ILE A 71 -20.50 13.90 -5.89
C ILE A 71 -21.88 13.98 -5.21
N SER A 72 -21.92 14.06 -3.88
CA SER A 72 -23.16 14.14 -3.09
C SER A 72 -23.69 15.58 -2.89
N LYS A 73 -23.08 16.58 -3.53
CA LYS A 73 -23.44 18.00 -3.39
C LYS A 73 -23.95 18.52 -4.73
#